data_AF-A0A8S9HDE7-F1
#
_entry.id   AF-A0A8S9HDE7-F1
#
_cell.length_a   1.000
_cell.length_b   1.000
_cell.length_c   1.000
_cell.angle_alpha   90.00
_cell.angle_beta   90.00
_cell.angle_gamma   90.00
#
_symmetry.space_group_name_H-M   'P 1'
#
loop_
_entity.id
_entity.type
_entity.pdbx_description
1 polymer ?
#
loop_
_entity_poly.entity_id
_entity_poly.type
_entity_poly.pdbx_seq_one_letter_code
_entity_poly.pdbx_strand_id
1 'polypeptide(L)'
;MNSCGLRCLFILLSFPYLLQADLSSDYYSKTCPDFDQTLVQVVTDKQIAAPTTAAGTLRLFFHDCMVDGCDASILVASTSGKTSERDADINHSLPGDAFDLITRIKTALELKCPNVVSCSDILVGATRSLVKMVGGPRINVKYGRKDSLDSDMNRVEGKLARPNMTMDHIISIF
;
A
#
# COMPACT_ATOMS: atom_id res chain seq x y z
N MET A 1 9.20 62.46 -24.78
CA MET A 1 9.60 61.74 -26.01
C MET A 1 10.99 61.17 -25.73
N ASN A 2 11.26 59.89 -25.52
CA ASN A 2 10.54 58.67 -25.84
C ASN A 2 10.77 57.59 -24.76
N SER A 3 9.70 56.85 -24.49
CA SER A 3 9.60 55.68 -23.64
C SER A 3 10.48 54.51 -24.12
N CYS A 4 11.03 53.74 -23.19
CA CYS A 4 11.18 52.30 -23.39
C CYS A 4 11.12 51.60 -22.03
N GLY A 5 9.89 51.31 -21.59
CA GLY A 5 9.63 50.51 -20.40
C GLY A 5 10.12 49.09 -20.64
N LEU A 6 11.25 48.74 -20.01
CA LEU A 6 11.77 47.38 -20.00
C LEU A 6 10.92 46.58 -19.01
N ARG A 7 9.85 45.98 -19.55
CA ARG A 7 8.92 45.11 -18.82
C ARG A 7 9.72 43.96 -18.20
N CYS A 8 9.64 43.85 -16.87
CA CYS A 8 9.93 42.64 -16.12
C CYS A 8 9.12 41.48 -16.71
N LEU A 9 9.75 40.65 -17.53
CA LEU A 9 9.22 39.34 -17.86
C LEU A 9 9.86 38.35 -16.87
N PHE A 10 9.32 38.29 -15.65
CA PHE A 10 9.51 37.14 -14.78
C PHE A 10 8.81 35.95 -15.44
N ILE A 11 9.55 35.21 -16.27
CA ILE A 11 9.15 33.88 -16.70
C ILE A 11 9.21 33.03 -15.43
N LEU A 12 8.08 32.90 -14.73
CA LEU A 12 7.85 31.83 -13.78
C LEU A 12 7.94 30.54 -14.57
N LEU A 13 9.13 29.94 -14.60
CA LEU A 13 9.32 28.53 -14.91
C LEU A 13 8.58 27.75 -13.82
N SER A 14 7.28 27.57 -14.01
CA SER A 14 6.52 26.53 -13.35
C SER A 14 7.07 25.20 -13.88
N PHE A 15 8.20 24.76 -13.32
CA PHE A 15 8.57 23.37 -13.36
C PHE A 15 7.41 22.62 -12.70
N PRO A 16 6.65 21.79 -13.42
CA PRO A 16 5.82 20.84 -12.73
C PRO A 16 6.83 19.96 -11.98
N TYR A 17 6.94 20.15 -10.66
CA TYR A 17 7.53 19.14 -9.82
C TYR A 17 6.62 17.93 -10.00
N LEU A 18 7.02 17.02 -10.89
CA LEU A 18 6.56 15.66 -10.84
C LEU A 18 6.97 15.20 -9.44
N LEU A 19 6.01 15.15 -8.51
CA LEU A 19 6.16 14.50 -7.22
C LEU A 19 6.32 13.01 -7.51
N GLN A 20 7.52 12.64 -7.93
CA GLN A 20 7.90 11.25 -8.08
C GLN A 20 8.12 10.75 -6.66
N ALA A 21 7.32 9.78 -6.22
CA ALA A 21 7.55 9.13 -4.94
C ALA A 21 8.97 8.53 -4.95
N ASP A 22 9.86 9.11 -4.15
CA ASP A 22 11.25 8.68 -4.07
C ASP A 22 11.34 7.42 -3.18
N LEU A 23 11.01 6.28 -3.79
CA LEU A 23 11.04 4.99 -3.11
C LEU A 23 12.47 4.45 -3.06
N SER A 24 12.91 4.02 -1.88
CA SER A 24 14.23 3.42 -1.68
C SER A 24 14.19 2.17 -0.80
N SER A 25 15.12 1.24 -1.01
CA SER A 25 15.27 0.04 -0.17
C SER A 25 15.70 0.35 1.26
N ASP A 26 16.35 1.49 1.47
CA ASP A 26 16.88 1.94 2.78
C ASP A 26 16.07 3.08 3.40
N TYR A 27 14.84 3.33 2.91
CA TYR A 27 14.00 4.47 3.31
C TYR A 27 13.85 4.63 4.83
N TYR A 28 13.70 3.52 5.58
CA TYR A 28 13.53 3.53 7.03
C TYR A 28 14.84 3.34 7.82
N SER A 29 15.99 3.20 7.17
CA SER A 29 17.27 2.84 7.82
C SER A 29 17.70 3.81 8.94
N LYS A 30 17.34 5.09 8.81
CA LYS A 30 17.67 6.14 9.79
C LYS A 30 16.53 6.41 10.78
N THR A 31 15.28 6.31 10.32
CA THR A 31 14.09 6.74 11.07
C THR A 31 13.42 5.61 11.84
N CYS A 32 13.53 4.37 11.36
CA CYS A 32 13.11 3.16 12.07
C CYS A 32 14.06 2.00 11.75
N PRO A 33 15.28 1.96 12.35
CA PRO A 33 16.28 0.93 12.06
C PRO A 33 15.79 -0.50 12.31
N ASP A 34 14.87 -0.67 13.26
CA ASP A 34 14.28 -1.96 13.63
C ASP A 34 13.14 -2.43 12.69
N PHE A 35 12.83 -1.67 11.62
CA PHE A 35 11.67 -1.93 10.77
C PHE A 35 11.64 -3.35 10.19
N ASP A 36 12.68 -3.74 9.45
CA ASP A 36 12.69 -5.04 8.75
C ASP A 36 12.74 -6.20 9.74
N GLN A 37 13.50 -6.09 10.84
CA GLN A 37 13.58 -7.11 11.87
C GLN A 37 12.21 -7.31 12.56
N THR A 38 11.57 -6.22 12.97
CA THR A 38 10.27 -6.28 13.66
C THR A 38 9.19 -6.87 12.74
N LEU A 39 9.17 -6.44 11.49
CA LEU A 39 8.25 -6.96 10.48
C LEU A 39 8.45 -8.46 10.27
N VAL A 40 9.69 -8.92 10.04
CA VAL A 40 9.98 -10.33 9.78
C VAL A 40 9.63 -11.20 10.99
N GLN A 41 9.88 -10.73 12.21
CA GLN A 41 9.51 -11.45 13.42
C GLN A 41 8.00 -11.68 13.51
N VAL A 42 7.21 -10.61 13.42
CA VAL A 42 5.74 -10.69 13.54
C VAL A 42 5.14 -11.53 12.40
N VAL A 43 5.65 -11.37 11.18
CA VAL A 43 5.24 -12.20 10.03
C VAL A 43 5.53 -13.67 10.28
N THR A 44 6.70 -13.99 10.82
CA THR A 44 7.10 -15.38 11.08
C THR A 44 6.20 -16.03 12.10
N ASP A 45 5.98 -15.37 13.24
CA ASP A 45 5.12 -15.87 14.31
C ASP A 45 3.69 -16.10 13.81
N LYS A 46 3.17 -15.17 13.01
CA LYS A 46 1.83 -15.25 12.46
C LYS A 46 1.69 -16.39 11.44
N GLN A 47 2.64 -16.52 10.52
CA GLN A 47 2.62 -17.57 9.50
C GLN A 47 2.75 -18.98 10.09
N ILE A 48 3.50 -19.14 11.19
CA ILE A 48 3.58 -20.41 11.93
C ILE A 48 2.23 -20.75 12.56
N ALA A 49 1.54 -19.75 13.13
CA ALA A 49 0.24 -19.94 13.75
C ALA A 49 -0.88 -20.21 12.73
N ALA A 50 -0.82 -19.60 11.55
CA ALA A 50 -1.81 -19.72 10.49
C ALA A 50 -1.13 -19.82 9.10
N PRO A 51 -1.00 -21.02 8.52
CA PRO A 51 -0.35 -21.20 7.23
C PRO A 51 -1.01 -20.42 6.06
N THR A 52 -2.30 -20.08 6.20
CA THR A 52 -3.07 -19.32 5.21
C THR A 52 -2.74 -17.82 5.19
N THR A 53 -2.01 -17.30 6.18
CA THR A 53 -1.62 -15.88 6.25
C THR A 53 -0.91 -15.44 4.98
N ALA A 54 0.04 -16.22 4.46
CA ALA A 54 0.76 -15.91 3.22
C ALA A 54 -0.15 -15.63 2.02
N ALA A 55 -1.10 -16.53 1.76
CA ALA A 55 -2.04 -16.37 0.65
C ALA A 55 -3.01 -15.20 0.88
N GLY A 56 -3.49 -15.04 2.12
CA GLY A 56 -4.39 -13.95 2.49
C GLY A 56 -3.75 -12.58 2.34
N THR A 57 -2.53 -12.40 2.84
CA THR A 57 -1.81 -11.13 2.75
C THR A 57 -1.39 -10.80 1.33
N LEU A 58 -0.97 -11.79 0.53
CA LEU A 58 -0.70 -11.58 -0.90
C LEU A 58 -1.95 -11.10 -1.65
N ARG A 59 -3.10 -11.72 -1.38
CA ARG A 59 -4.39 -11.27 -1.94
C ARG A 59 -4.75 -9.86 -1.47
N LEU A 60 -4.61 -9.57 -0.17
CA LEU A 60 -4.89 -8.24 0.37
C LEU A 60 -4.01 -7.16 -0.29
N PHE A 61 -2.72 -7.45 -0.49
CA PHE A 61 -1.81 -6.56 -1.20
C PHE A 61 -2.21 -6.31 -2.66
N PHE A 62 -2.64 -7.37 -3.37
CA PHE A 62 -3.17 -7.21 -4.73
C PHE A 62 -4.43 -6.33 -4.75
N HIS A 63 -5.36 -6.56 -3.83
CA HIS A 63 -6.61 -5.79 -3.74
C HIS A 63 -6.36 -4.30 -3.44
N ASP A 64 -5.38 -3.98 -2.58
CA ASP A 64 -4.94 -2.60 -2.34
C ASP A 64 -4.44 -1.97 -3.64
N CYS A 65 -3.39 -2.54 -4.24
CA CYS A 65 -2.72 -1.92 -5.37
C CYS A 65 -3.56 -1.73 -6.63
N MET A 66 -4.56 -2.59 -6.85
CA MET A 66 -5.44 -2.47 -8.02
C MET A 66 -6.47 -1.35 -7.88
N VAL A 67 -6.77 -0.91 -6.65
CA VAL A 67 -7.77 0.13 -6.40
C VAL A 67 -7.06 1.43 -6.08
N ASP A 68 -6.89 2.29 -7.10
CA ASP A 68 -6.25 3.61 -7.00
C ASP A 68 -4.76 3.65 -6.55
N GLY A 69 -4.19 2.51 -6.19
CA GLY A 69 -2.75 2.34 -5.99
C GLY A 69 -2.43 1.64 -4.67
N CYS A 70 -1.13 1.40 -4.43
CA CYS A 70 -0.68 0.75 -3.20
C CYS A 70 -0.59 1.77 -2.05
N ASP A 71 -1.73 2.15 -1.49
CA ASP A 71 -1.86 3.25 -0.52
C ASP A 71 -2.59 2.86 0.77
N ALA A 72 -2.79 1.57 1.03
CA ALA A 72 -3.46 1.04 2.21
C ALA A 72 -4.91 1.50 2.41
N SER A 73 -5.59 2.07 1.39
CA SER A 73 -7.00 2.44 1.46
C SER A 73 -7.89 1.25 1.82
N ILE A 74 -7.52 0.04 1.40
CA ILE A 74 -8.25 -1.20 1.71
C ILE A 74 -8.24 -1.54 3.21
N LEU A 75 -7.30 -1.00 3.99
CA LEU A 75 -7.22 -1.29 5.43
C LEU A 75 -8.21 -0.45 6.26
N VAL A 76 -8.72 0.65 5.69
CA VAL A 76 -9.65 1.56 6.35
C VAL A 76 -11.00 0.88 6.53
N ALA A 77 -11.53 0.88 7.76
CA ALA A 77 -12.86 0.38 8.04
C ALA A 77 -13.93 1.44 7.77
N SER A 78 -15.14 0.99 7.41
CA SER A 78 -16.29 1.86 7.23
C SER A 78 -16.68 2.57 8.53
N THR A 79 -17.25 3.77 8.38
CA THR A 79 -17.79 4.57 9.47
C THR A 79 -19.29 4.81 9.25
N SER A 80 -19.99 5.36 10.24
CA SER A 80 -21.45 5.58 10.16
C SER A 80 -21.90 6.45 8.98
N GLY A 81 -21.01 7.25 8.39
CA GLY A 81 -21.31 8.12 7.25
C GLY A 81 -20.58 7.76 5.96
N LYS A 82 -19.77 6.69 5.92
CA LYS A 82 -18.94 6.36 4.76
C LYS A 82 -18.59 4.88 4.69
N THR A 83 -18.96 4.25 3.57
CA THR A 83 -18.58 2.89 3.21
C THR A 83 -17.20 2.87 2.58
N SER A 84 -16.29 2.09 3.17
CA SER A 84 -14.92 1.86 2.71
C SER A 84 -14.86 0.79 1.62
N GLU A 85 -13.69 0.67 0.99
CA GLU A 85 -13.41 -0.41 0.04
C GLU A 85 -13.62 -1.81 0.64
N ARG A 86 -13.46 -1.96 1.96
CA ARG A 86 -13.63 -3.26 2.65
C ARG A 86 -15.03 -3.84 2.51
N ASP A 87 -16.04 -3.00 2.34
CA ASP A 87 -17.44 -3.39 2.22
C ASP A 87 -17.87 -3.64 0.76
N ALA A 88 -16.93 -3.54 -0.19
CA ALA A 88 -17.20 -3.97 -1.55
C ALA A 88 -17.44 -5.50 -1.58
N ASP A 89 -18.41 -5.93 -2.39
CA ASP A 89 -18.83 -7.34 -2.49
C ASP A 89 -17.64 -8.32 -2.63
N ILE A 90 -16.70 -8.02 -3.51
CA ILE A 90 -15.52 -8.86 -3.76
C ILE A 90 -14.54 -8.91 -2.58
N ASN A 91 -14.54 -7.88 -1.72
CA ASN A 91 -13.64 -7.70 -0.59
C ASN A 91 -14.14 -8.38 0.68
N HIS A 92 -15.43 -8.71 0.80
CA HIS A 92 -15.97 -9.47 1.95
C HIS A 92 -15.31 -10.85 2.14
N SER A 93 -14.78 -11.42 1.07
CA SER A 93 -14.07 -12.70 1.09
C SER A 93 -12.58 -12.60 1.44
N LEU A 94 -12.06 -11.39 1.69
CA LEU A 94 -10.69 -11.19 2.12
C LEU A 94 -10.49 -11.78 3.53
N PRO A 95 -9.42 -12.56 3.78
CA PRO A 95 -9.20 -13.15 5.08
C PRO A 95 -8.95 -12.09 6.16
N GLY A 96 -9.76 -12.08 7.22
CA GLY A 96 -9.56 -11.21 8.40
C GLY A 96 -8.18 -11.36 9.04
N ASP A 97 -7.58 -12.54 8.92
CA ASP A 97 -6.24 -12.86 9.39
C ASP A 97 -5.14 -11.97 8.78
N ALA A 98 -5.30 -11.59 7.50
CA ALA A 98 -4.36 -10.70 6.83
C ALA A 98 -4.42 -9.28 7.41
N PHE A 99 -5.61 -8.76 7.73
CA PHE A 99 -5.77 -7.45 8.38
C PHE A 99 -5.19 -7.45 9.81
N ASP A 100 -5.39 -8.54 10.55
CA ASP A 100 -4.81 -8.74 11.88
C ASP A 100 -3.27 -8.73 11.83
N LEU A 101 -2.65 -9.40 10.85
CA LEU A 101 -1.19 -9.34 10.66
C LEU A 101 -0.70 -7.89 10.51
N ILE A 102 -1.29 -7.11 9.61
CA ILE A 102 -0.86 -5.72 9.36
C ILE A 102 -1.02 -4.87 10.63
N THR A 103 -2.13 -5.06 11.35
CA THR A 103 -2.38 -4.37 12.63
C THR A 103 -1.33 -4.71 13.68
N ARG A 104 -0.93 -5.98 13.80
CA ARG A 104 0.12 -6.42 14.75
C ARG A 104 1.48 -5.82 14.41
N ILE A 105 1.87 -5.83 13.13
CA ILE A 105 3.13 -5.23 12.69
C ILE A 105 3.11 -3.73 12.97
N LYS A 106 2.04 -3.03 12.60
CA LYS A 106 1.89 -1.60 12.83
C LYS A 106 1.97 -1.28 14.33
N THR A 107 1.28 -2.03 15.17
CA THR A 107 1.33 -1.86 16.63
C THR A 107 2.75 -2.03 17.18
N ALA A 108 3.47 -3.08 16.75
CA ALA A 108 4.84 -3.32 17.19
C ALA A 108 5.81 -2.23 16.73
N LEU A 109 5.63 -1.69 15.52
CA LEU A 109 6.45 -0.62 14.98
C LEU A 109 6.14 0.72 15.65
N GLU A 110 4.88 1.05 15.94
CA GLU A 110 4.52 2.29 16.63
C GLU A 110 5.11 2.38 18.04
N LEU A 111 5.32 1.24 18.71
CA LEU A 111 6.03 1.19 20.00
C LEU A 111 7.54 1.49 19.88
N LYS A 112 8.13 1.32 18.70
CA LYS A 112 9.56 1.51 18.44
C LYS A 112 9.87 2.83 17.74
N CYS A 113 9.06 3.20 16.77
CA CYS A 113 9.25 4.34 15.87
C CYS A 113 7.89 4.97 15.53
N PRO A 114 7.33 5.77 16.45
CA PRO A 114 5.97 6.27 16.34
C PRO A 114 5.78 7.22 15.15
N ASN A 115 4.69 7.04 14.42
CA ASN A 115 4.30 7.81 13.23
C ASN A 115 5.34 7.81 12.10
N VAL A 116 6.18 6.76 11.99
CA VAL A 116 7.22 6.68 10.97
C VAL A 116 6.82 5.81 9.78
N VAL A 117 6.42 4.56 10.04
CA VAL A 117 6.24 3.55 8.98
C VAL A 117 4.79 3.53 8.52
N SER A 118 4.57 3.65 7.21
CA SER A 118 3.22 3.60 6.61
C SER A 118 2.65 2.18 6.59
N CYS A 119 1.32 2.08 6.69
CA CYS A 119 0.62 0.80 6.54
C CYS A 119 0.82 0.21 5.13
N SER A 120 0.94 1.07 4.13
CA SER A 120 1.22 0.72 2.74
C SER A 120 2.55 -0.04 2.59
N ASP A 121 3.61 0.45 3.24
CA ASP A 121 4.91 -0.22 3.22
C ASP A 121 4.94 -1.48 4.10
N ILE A 122 4.16 -1.52 5.19
CA ILE A 122 3.98 -2.74 5.97
C ILE A 122 3.33 -3.82 5.12
N LEU A 123 2.29 -3.49 4.34
CA LEU A 123 1.59 -4.46 3.48
C LEU A 123 2.51 -5.06 2.42
N VAL A 124 3.29 -4.23 1.73
CA VAL A 124 4.27 -4.70 0.74
C VAL A 124 5.38 -5.52 1.41
N GLY A 125 5.93 -5.03 2.53
CA GLY A 125 7.02 -5.69 3.25
C GLY A 125 6.62 -7.05 3.82
N ALA A 126 5.40 -7.14 4.37
CA ALA A 126 4.82 -8.38 4.89
C ALA A 126 4.61 -9.38 3.75
N THR A 127 4.01 -8.95 2.65
CA THR A 127 3.78 -9.78 1.46
C THR A 127 5.10 -10.35 0.91
N ARG A 128 6.12 -9.51 0.75
CA ARG A 128 7.47 -9.93 0.33
C ARG A 128 8.05 -11.01 1.25
N SER A 129 7.95 -10.81 2.56
CA SER A 129 8.46 -11.77 3.55
C SER A 129 7.72 -13.10 3.47
N LEU A 130 6.39 -13.06 3.40
CA LEU A 130 5.53 -14.25 3.30
C LEU A 130 5.77 -15.04 2.01
N VAL A 131 5.84 -14.38 0.85
CA VAL A 131 6.15 -15.02 -0.44
C VAL A 131 7.48 -15.77 -0.37
N LYS A 132 8.52 -15.14 0.20
CA LYS A 132 9.81 -15.79 0.40
C LYS A 132 9.71 -17.01 1.33
N MET A 133 8.97 -16.88 2.44
CA MET A 133 8.82 -17.96 3.42
C MET A 133 8.14 -19.21 2.85
N VAL A 134 7.19 -19.04 1.92
CA VAL A 134 6.49 -20.16 1.28
C VAL A 134 7.21 -20.72 0.04
N GLY A 135 8.48 -20.37 -0.14
CA GLY A 135 9.32 -20.88 -1.24
C GLY A 135 9.25 -20.06 -2.54
N GLY A 136 8.64 -18.88 -2.51
CA GLY A 136 8.63 -17.94 -3.63
C GLY A 136 9.97 -17.22 -3.85
N PRO A 137 10.07 -16.40 -4.91
CA PRO A 137 11.30 -15.70 -5.24
C PRO A 137 11.65 -14.62 -4.22
N ARG A 138 12.94 -14.28 -4.15
CA ARG A 138 13.41 -13.12 -3.40
C ARG A 138 13.09 -11.84 -4.19
N ILE A 139 12.12 -11.07 -3.72
CA ILE A 139 11.70 -9.81 -4.34
C ILE A 139 12.35 -8.64 -3.58
N ASN A 140 13.02 -7.77 -4.30
CA ASN A 140 13.52 -6.51 -3.74
C ASN A 140 12.38 -5.49 -3.71
N VAL A 141 12.05 -5.01 -2.52
CA VAL A 141 11.03 -4.00 -2.30
C VAL A 141 11.69 -2.67 -2.00
N LYS A 142 11.16 -1.61 -2.60
CA LYS A 142 11.43 -0.22 -2.21
C LYS A 142 10.30 0.29 -1.32
N TYR A 143 10.64 1.14 -0.37
CA TYR A 143 9.74 1.72 0.62
C TYR A 143 9.67 3.24 0.47
N GLY A 144 8.68 3.86 1.10
CA GLY A 144 8.38 5.28 1.04
C GLY A 144 6.93 5.59 0.65
N ARG A 145 6.06 4.58 0.53
CA ARG A 145 4.64 4.78 0.22
C ARG A 145 3.95 5.52 1.36
N LYS A 146 2.88 6.23 1.04
CA LYS A 146 2.04 6.97 1.99
C LYS A 146 0.66 6.37 2.02
N ASP A 147 0.05 6.42 3.20
CA ASP A 147 -1.28 5.90 3.41
C ASP A 147 -2.32 6.91 2.88
N SER A 148 -3.33 6.40 2.18
CA SER A 148 -4.46 7.19 1.72
C SER A 148 -5.28 7.70 2.91
N LEU A 149 -5.87 8.88 2.72
CA LEU A 149 -6.82 9.48 3.65
C LEU A 149 -8.27 9.17 3.26
N ASP A 150 -8.46 8.40 2.19
CA ASP A 150 -9.75 8.08 1.61
C ASP A 150 -9.83 6.58 1.26
N SER A 151 -11.01 6.01 1.47
CA SER A 151 -11.38 4.65 1.09
C SER A 151 -12.86 4.69 0.73
N ASP A 152 -13.18 4.32 -0.50
CA ASP A 152 -14.54 4.39 -1.04
C ASP A 152 -14.87 3.12 -1.81
N MET A 153 -15.90 2.43 -1.36
CA MET A 153 -16.44 1.22 -1.98
C MET A 153 -16.68 1.37 -3.49
N ASN A 154 -17.12 2.54 -3.95
CA ASN A 154 -17.45 2.79 -5.35
C ASN A 154 -16.23 2.77 -6.28
N ARG A 155 -15.02 2.88 -5.72
CA ARG A 155 -13.76 2.83 -6.50
C ARG A 155 -13.32 1.42 -6.85
N VAL A 156 -13.91 0.40 -6.23
CA VAL A 156 -13.52 -1.01 -6.38
C VAL A 156 -14.05 -1.63 -7.67
N GLU A 157 -15.29 -1.29 -8.04
CA GLU A 157 -15.95 -1.90 -9.20
C GLU A 157 -15.21 -1.56 -10.49
N GLY A 158 -15.00 -2.57 -11.34
CA GLY A 158 -14.25 -2.44 -12.59
C GLY A 158 -12.72 -2.43 -12.46
N LYS A 159 -12.15 -2.46 -11.25
CA LYS A 159 -10.69 -2.52 -11.04
C LYS A 159 -10.15 -3.89 -10.62
N LEU A 160 -11.02 -4.74 -10.09
CA LEU A 160 -10.65 -6.09 -9.68
C LEU A 160 -11.22 -7.15 -10.63
N ALA A 161 -10.35 -8.04 -11.11
CA ALA A 161 -10.74 -9.17 -11.93
C ALA A 161 -11.68 -10.09 -11.16
N ARG A 162 -12.82 -10.45 -11.77
CA ARG A 162 -13.71 -11.49 -11.26
C ARG A 162 -13.47 -12.81 -12.01
N PRO A 163 -13.65 -13.97 -11.35
CA PRO A 163 -13.38 -15.29 -11.97
C PRO A 163 -14.31 -15.63 -13.14
N ASN A 164 -15.42 -14.91 -13.30
CA ASN A 164 -16.39 -15.09 -14.39
C ASN A 164 -16.22 -14.09 -15.55
N MET A 165 -15.17 -13.26 -15.54
CA MET A 165 -14.87 -12.33 -16.64
C MET A 165 -14.23 -13.06 -17.83
N THR A 166 -14.44 -12.52 -19.04
CA THR A 166 -13.73 -12.96 -20.23
C THR A 166 -12.26 -12.53 -20.17
N MET A 167 -11.40 -13.21 -20.93
CA MET A 167 -9.97 -12.85 -20.99
C MET A 167 -9.77 -11.41 -21.49
N ASP A 168 -10.55 -10.97 -22.47
CA ASP A 168 -10.45 -9.60 -23.01
C ASP A 168 -10.74 -8.54 -21.94
N HIS A 169 -11.72 -8.78 -21.07
CA HIS A 169 -12.01 -7.89 -19.95
C HIS A 169 -10.90 -7.92 -18.90
N ILE A 170 -10.34 -9.10 -18.58
CA ILE A 170 -9.21 -9.19 -17.65
C ILE A 170 -7.99 -8.44 -18.21
N ILE A 171 -7.69 -8.57 -19.50
CA ILE A 171 -6.58 -7.83 -20.12
C ILE A 171 -6.82 -6.31 -20.03
N SER A 172 -8.06 -5.83 -20.16
CA SER A 172 -8.34 -4.39 -20.13
C SER A 172 -8.14 -3.71 -18.76
N ILE A 173 -8.13 -4.48 -17.66
CA ILE A 173 -7.98 -3.94 -16.30
C ILE A 173 -6.54 -4.04 -15.77
N PHE A 174 -5.64 -4.75 -16.47
CA PHE A 174 -4.22 -4.92 -16.11
C PHE A 174 -3.32 -4.13 -17.07
#